data_AF-F7PFY5-F1
#
_entry.id   AF-F7PFY5-F1
#
_cell.length_a   1.000
_cell.length_b   1.000
_cell.length_c   1.000
_cell.angle_alpha   90.00
_cell.angle_beta   90.00
_cell.angle_gamma   90.00
#
_symmetry.space_group_name_H-M   'P 1'
#
loop_
_entity.id
_entity.type
_entity.pdbx_description
1 polymer ?
#
loop_
_entity_poly.entity_id
_entity_poly.type
_entity_poly.pdbx_seq_one_letter_code
_entity_poly.pdbx_strand_id
1 'polypeptide(L)' 'MQYGNAAGETIVRYDNFPDHPDVSRHHKHRADGTVEAIEFEGLRALYERFKTEVIQHGHDW' A
#
# COMPACT_ATOMS: atom_id res chain seq x y z
N MET A 1 3.00 -4.42 3.13
CA MET A 1 4.19 -3.54 3.07
C MET A 1 3.76 -2.13 3.36
N GLN A 2 4.57 -1.30 4.01
CA GLN A 2 4.19 0.06 4.41
C GLN A 2 5.32 1.03 4.08
N TYR A 3 4.94 2.24 3.69
CA TYR A 3 5.80 3.40 3.53
C TYR A 3 5.25 4.58 4.36
N GLY A 4 6.13 5.30 5.02
CA GLY A 4 5.79 6.44 5.88
C GLY A 4 6.92 7.46 5.97
N ASN A 5 6.64 8.60 6.61
CA ASN A 5 7.60 9.70 6.78
C ASN A 5 8.32 9.67 8.14
N ALA A 6 9.26 10.60 8.36
CA ALA A 6 10.04 10.71 9.60
C ALA A 6 9.20 11.05 10.85
N ALA A 7 7.96 11.52 10.68
CA ALA A 7 7.02 11.76 11.77
C ALA A 7 6.17 10.51 12.09
N GLY A 8 6.39 9.39 11.40
CA GLY A 8 5.66 8.14 11.61
C GLY A 8 4.32 8.06 10.87
N GLU A 9 4.00 9.04 10.01
CA GLU A 9 2.78 9.03 9.22
C GLU A 9 2.88 8.06 8.05
N THR A 10 1.89 7.19 7.91
CA THR A 10 1.78 6.27 6.77
C THR A 10 1.33 7.03 5.53
N ILE A 11 2.19 7.04 4.50
CA ILE A 11 1.83 7.63 3.19
C ILE A 11 1.10 6.60 2.33
N VAL A 12 1.59 5.35 2.32
CA VAL A 12 0.92 4.23 1.66
C VAL A 12 1.19 2.92 2.37
N ARG A 13 0.17 2.07 2.51
CA ARG A 13 0.30 0.74 3.12
C ARG A 13 -0.52 -0.28 2.36
N TYR A 14 0.15 -1.31 1.85
CA TYR A 14 -0.48 -2.47 1.24
C TYR A 14 -0.77 -3.51 2.32
N ASP A 15 -2.03 -3.93 2.39
CA ASP A 15 -2.55 -4.87 3.36
C ASP A 15 -3.19 -6.07 2.63
N ASN A 16 -2.95 -7.25 3.19
CA ASN A 16 -3.44 -8.54 2.70
C ASN A 16 -4.23 -9.30 3.78
N PHE A 17 -4.53 -8.65 4.91
CA PHE A 17 -5.19 -9.25 6.05
C PHE A 17 -6.63 -9.66 5.69
N PRO A 18 -7.00 -10.94 5.81
CA PRO A 18 -8.28 -11.44 5.31
C PRO A 18 -9.48 -11.07 6.18
N ASP A 19 -9.27 -10.72 7.45
CA ASP A 19 -10.35 -10.41 8.40
C ASP A 19 -10.65 -8.91 8.43
N HIS A 20 -10.97 -8.34 7.27
CA HIS A 20 -11.44 -6.97 7.12
C HIS A 20 -12.75 -6.97 6.33
N PRO A 21 -13.91 -7.17 6.99
CA PRO A 21 -15.17 -7.56 6.33
C PRO A 21 -15.67 -6.56 5.28
N ASP A 22 -15.35 -5.27 5.45
CA ASP A 22 -15.80 -4.19 4.56
C ASP A 22 -14.78 -3.81 3.47
N VAL A 23 -13.66 -4.52 3.37
CA VAL A 23 -12.57 -4.18 2.46
C VAL A 23 -12.11 -5.41 1.69
N SER A 24 -11.72 -5.23 0.43
CA SER A 24 -11.14 -6.35 -0.34
C SER A 24 -9.92 -6.91 0.36
N ARG A 25 -9.76 -8.23 0.32
CA ARG A 25 -8.61 -8.94 0.90
C ARG A 25 -7.26 -8.28 0.58
N HIS A 26 -7.09 -7.83 -0.65
CA HIS A 26 -5.93 -7.09 -1.11
C HIS A 26 -6.32 -5.63 -1.28
N HIS A 27 -5.74 -4.74 -0.48
CA HIS A 27 -6.08 -3.33 -0.49
C HIS A 27 -4.88 -2.47 -0.10
N LYS A 28 -4.95 -1.16 -0.37
CA LYS A 28 -4.04 -0.18 0.20
C LYS A 28 -4.75 0.89 1.00
N HIS A 29 -4.08 1.35 2.04
CA HIS A 29 -4.40 2.55 2.80
C HIS A 29 -3.55 3.69 2.25
N ARG A 30 -4.18 4.83 1.98
CA ARG A 30 -3.52 6.06 1.51
C ARG A 30 -3.37 7.07 2.66
N ALA A 31 -2.52 8.09 2.46
CA ALA A 31 -2.26 9.14 3.44
C ALA A 31 -3.53 9.90 3.89
N ASP A 32 -4.53 10.01 3.02
CA ASP A 32 -5.82 10.65 3.30
C ASP A 32 -6.79 9.76 4.10
N GLY A 33 -6.35 8.57 4.53
CA GLY A 33 -7.16 7.59 5.25
C GLY A 33 -8.10 6.77 4.35
N THR A 34 -8.09 6.99 3.03
CA THR A 34 -8.90 6.17 2.12
C THR A 34 -8.31 4.78 1.95
N VAL A 35 -9.20 3.83 1.70
CA VAL A 35 -8.87 2.43 1.45
C VAL A 35 -9.32 2.07 0.05
N GLU A 36 -8.41 1.49 -0.74
CA GLU A 36 -8.63 1.15 -2.14
C GLU A 36 -8.35 -0.33 -2.37
N ALA A 37 -9.26 -0.99 -3.10
CA ALA A 37 -9.06 -2.37 -3.53
C ALA A 37 -7.91 -2.47 -4.53
N ILE A 38 -7.12 -3.54 -4.41
CA ILE A 38 -6.00 -3.80 -5.31
C ILE A 38 -6.17 -5.17 -5.95
N GLU A 39 -5.99 -5.22 -7.27
CA GLU A 39 -5.84 -6.48 -7.98
C GLU A 39 -4.53 -7.18 -7.58
N PHE A 40 -4.66 -8.43 -7.11
CA PHE A 40 -3.52 -9.26 -6.71
C PHE A 40 -3.13 -10.22 -7.82
N GLU A 41 -2.21 -9.77 -8.68
CA GLU A 41 -1.61 -10.58 -9.75
C GLU A 41 -0.46 -11.48 -9.24
N GLY A 42 -0.13 -11.38 -7.95
CA GLY A 42 0.96 -12.10 -7.30
C GLY A 42 1.94 -11.18 -6.57
N LEU A 43 2.76 -11.76 -5.69
CA LEU A 43 3.61 -10.99 -4.78
C LEU A 43 4.63 -10.09 -5.50
N ARG A 44 5.23 -10.57 -6.60
CA ARG A 44 6.21 -9.78 -7.37
C ARG A 44 5.56 -8.53 -7.98
N ALA A 45 4.44 -8.69 -8.67
CA ALA A 45 3.71 -7.56 -9.26
C ALA A 45 3.26 -6.55 -8.20
N LEU A 46 2.80 -7.07 -7.05
CA LEU A 46 2.42 -6.24 -5.91
C LEU A 46 3.60 -5.44 -5.35
N TYR A 47 4.77 -6.07 -5.23
CA TYR A 47 6.01 -5.45 -4.77
C TYR A 47 6.50 -4.35 -5.72
N GLU A 48 6.57 -4.63 -7.01
CA GLU A 48 6.99 -3.64 -8.01
C GLU A 48 6.05 -2.43 -8.07
N ARG A 49 4.74 -2.65 -7.95
CA ARG A 49 3.75 -1.57 -7.87
C ARG A 49 3.96 -0.71 -6.64
N PHE A 50 4.13 -1.34 -5.48
CA PHE A 50 4.42 -0.62 -4.23
C PHE A 50 5.71 0.21 -4.33
N LYS A 51 6.81 -0.38 -4.82
CA LYS A 51 8.08 0.32 -5.04
C LYS A 51 7.91 1.53 -5.97
N THR A 52 7.18 1.35 -7.06
CA THR A 52 6.90 2.44 -8.03
C THR A 52 6.17 3.59 -7.35
N GLU A 53 5.16 3.30 -6.53
CA GLU A 53 4.43 4.33 -5.77
C GLU A 53 5.33 5.04 -4.75
N VAL A 54 6.19 4.32 -4.03
CA VAL A 54 7.19 4.92 -3.12
C VAL A 54 8.12 5.89 -3.86
N ILE A 55 8.61 5.50 -5.05
CA ILE A 55 9.47 6.36 -5.87
C ILE A 55 8.72 7.60 -6.35
N GLN A 56 7.46 7.47 -6.75
CA GLN A 56 6.61 8.61 -7.12
C GLN A 56 6.38 9.60 -5.97
N HIS A 57 6.46 9.12 -4.72
CA HIS A 57 6.47 9.97 -3.53
C HIS A 57 7.84 10.63 -3.24
N GLY A 58 8.82 10.50 -4.13
CA GLY A 58 10.09 11.22 -4.07
C GLY A 58 11.22 10.51 -3.31
N HIS A 59 11.14 9.19 -3.16
CA HIS A 59 12.17 8.39 -2.48
C HIS A 59 12.81 7.37 -3.40
N ASP A 60 14.13 7.48 -3.61
CA ASP A 60 14.92 6.44 -4.28
C ASP A 60 15.10 5.24 -3.35
N TRP A 61 14.42 4.13 -3.67
CA TRP A 61 14.36 2.88 -2.91
C TRP A 61 14.69 1.65 -3.77
#